data_AF-F4LXI5-F1
#
_entry.id   AF-F4LXI5-F1
#
_cell.length_a   1.000
_cell.length_b   1.000
_cell.length_c   1.000
_cell.angle_alpha   90.00
_cell.angle_beta   90.00
_cell.angle_gamma   90.00
#
_symmetry.space_group_name_H-M   'P 1'
#
loop_
_entity.id
_entity.type
_entity.pdbx_description
1 polymer ?
#
loop_
_entity_poly.entity_id
_entity_poly.type
_entity_poly.pdbx_seq_one_letter_code
_entity_poly.pdbx_strand_id
1 'polypeptide(L)'
;MKKFLSIILCLTMAFSLSATAFATDQPAERTVTNEYEAILLLQESSPSELSAQGYSESEISTIQNADNLFDEHIALLATLPDTSLKNAGYTNEQIVGIKSYNADTATTNDKVRLSAQCTTTSYIDNYTGTTGRVTSNFSWDGIPAFKMTDILITAWNNWQITGKTANVKYTHIYGSQPSFWQAPTYQTPDSGMTSYGSGYRYSAALQDNYYYASEGYSIFVLSRQSSSHLETIARVSHQQGVASLSFSISSGFDIGLSLGRTLLGDGHYERP
;
A
#
# COMPACT_ATOMS: atom_id res chain seq x y z
N MET A 1 14.81 -20.91 60.75
CA MET A 1 15.40 -19.81 59.93
C MET A 1 15.52 -20.15 58.45
N LYS A 2 16.09 -21.30 58.05
CA LYS A 2 16.24 -21.68 56.62
C LYS A 2 14.93 -21.76 55.82
N LYS A 3 13.86 -22.31 56.42
CA LYS A 3 12.54 -22.44 55.77
C LYS A 3 11.78 -21.11 55.62
N PHE A 4 11.98 -20.17 56.54
CA PHE A 4 11.40 -18.83 56.46
C PHE A 4 12.10 -17.96 55.41
N LEU A 5 13.42 -18.13 55.26
CA LEU A 5 14.20 -17.42 54.24
C LEU A 5 13.83 -17.86 52.81
N SER A 6 13.56 -19.16 52.60
CA SER A 6 13.10 -19.67 51.31
C SER A 6 11.71 -19.17 50.93
N ILE A 7 10.80 -18.99 51.89
CA ILE A 7 9.45 -18.46 51.61
C ILE A 7 9.54 -16.99 51.18
N ILE A 8 10.37 -16.19 51.85
CA ILE A 8 10.59 -14.77 51.50
C ILE A 8 11.25 -14.65 50.12
N LEU A 9 12.20 -15.54 49.78
CA LEU A 9 12.88 -15.55 48.48
C LEU A 9 11.95 -15.97 47.33
N CYS A 10 11.04 -16.92 47.56
CA CYS A 10 10.03 -17.29 46.56
C CYS A 10 8.97 -16.20 46.37
N LEU A 11 8.59 -15.50 47.44
CA LEU A 11 7.63 -14.41 47.37
C LEU A 11 8.20 -13.19 46.62
N THR A 12 9.49 -12.88 46.76
CA THR A 12 10.13 -11.79 46.02
C THR A 12 10.34 -12.11 44.54
N MET A 13 10.55 -13.37 44.16
CA MET A 13 10.57 -13.77 42.74
C MET A 13 9.19 -13.65 42.07
N ALA A 14 8.11 -13.97 42.79
CA ALA A 14 6.74 -13.91 42.25
C ALA A 14 6.28 -12.47 41.90
N PHE A 15 6.84 -11.44 42.54
CA PHE A 15 6.55 -10.03 42.23
C PHE A 15 7.48 -9.42 41.17
N SER A 16 8.48 -10.15 40.66
CA SER A 16 9.45 -9.63 39.68
C SER A 16 9.09 -9.88 38.21
N LEU A 17 7.98 -10.59 37.93
CA LEU A 17 7.63 -11.05 36.58
C LEU A 17 6.49 -10.29 35.89
N SER A 18 5.98 -9.21 36.47
CA SER A 18 4.99 -8.34 35.82
C SER A 18 5.63 -7.07 35.26
N ALA A 19 6.68 -7.23 34.45
CA ALA A 19 6.93 -6.24 33.42
C ALA A 19 6.09 -6.68 32.22
N THR A 20 4.95 -6.03 32.00
CA THR A 20 4.35 -6.03 30.67
C THR A 20 5.37 -5.37 29.75
N ALA A 21 6.10 -6.18 28.99
CA ALA A 21 6.80 -5.67 27.83
C ALA A 21 5.71 -5.21 26.86
N PHE A 22 5.40 -3.93 26.89
CA PHE A 22 4.78 -3.30 25.73
C PHE A 22 5.79 -3.50 24.61
N ALA A 23 5.40 -4.25 23.57
CA ALA A 23 6.09 -4.15 22.31
C ALA A 23 6.02 -2.66 21.95
N THR A 24 7.16 -1.97 22.05
CA THR A 24 7.27 -0.67 21.40
C THR A 24 7.13 -0.99 19.92
N ASP A 25 6.02 -0.58 19.32
CA ASP A 25 5.86 -0.62 17.87
C ASP A 25 7.13 -0.01 17.27
N GLN A 26 7.84 -0.80 16.48
CA GLN A 26 8.90 -0.26 15.64
C GLN A 26 8.29 0.90 14.86
N PRO A 27 8.91 2.08 14.82
CA PRO A 27 8.35 3.22 14.11
C PRO A 27 8.09 2.80 12.66
N ALA A 28 6.82 2.63 12.33
CA ALA A 28 6.37 2.27 11.00
C ALA A 28 6.01 3.57 10.28
N GLU A 29 6.65 3.80 9.14
CA GLU A 29 6.20 4.86 8.23
C GLU A 29 4.85 4.43 7.69
N ARG A 30 3.81 5.22 7.95
CA ARG A 30 2.43 4.96 7.50
C ARG A 30 1.96 6.09 6.60
N THR A 31 1.34 5.74 5.49
CA THR A 31 0.70 6.69 4.57
C THR A 31 -0.69 6.16 4.23
N VAL A 32 -1.68 7.04 4.24
CA VAL A 32 -3.05 6.74 3.83
C VAL A 32 -3.38 7.62 2.65
N THR A 33 -3.98 7.03 1.62
CA THR A 33 -4.31 7.72 0.38
C THR A 33 -5.71 7.41 -0.05
N ASN A 34 -6.48 8.46 -0.31
CA ASN A 34 -7.77 8.36 -0.96
C ASN A 34 -7.57 8.20 -2.47
N GLU A 35 -8.16 7.15 -3.06
CA GLU A 35 -7.97 6.85 -4.48
C GLU A 35 -8.54 7.94 -5.40
N TYR A 36 -9.70 8.52 -5.03
CA TYR A 36 -10.34 9.54 -5.84
C TYR A 36 -9.57 10.86 -5.81
N GLU A 37 -9.05 11.25 -4.66
CA GLU A 37 -8.17 12.43 -4.58
C GLU A 37 -6.91 12.23 -5.44
N ALA A 38 -6.33 11.03 -5.42
CA ALA A 38 -5.14 10.73 -6.24
C ALA A 38 -5.41 10.82 -7.74
N ILE A 39 -6.59 10.40 -8.22
CA ILE A 39 -6.93 10.53 -9.65
C ILE A 39 -7.24 11.98 -10.05
N LEU A 40 -7.82 12.78 -9.15
CA LEU A 40 -8.09 14.19 -9.41
C LEU A 40 -6.78 14.97 -9.63
N LEU A 41 -5.74 14.68 -8.84
CA LEU A 41 -4.41 15.27 -9.05
C LEU A 41 -3.85 14.93 -10.44
N LEU A 42 -4.11 13.73 -10.95
CA LEU A 42 -3.71 13.33 -12.31
C LEU A 42 -4.49 14.06 -13.40
N GLN A 43 -5.76 14.37 -13.15
CA GLN A 43 -6.59 15.13 -14.09
C GLN A 43 -6.15 16.59 -14.26
N GLU A 44 -5.35 17.14 -13.34
CA GLU A 44 -4.75 18.47 -13.49
C GLU A 44 -3.76 18.53 -14.66
N SER A 45 -3.19 17.39 -15.07
CA SER A 45 -2.30 17.29 -16.23
C SER A 45 -3.08 17.13 -17.54
N SER A 46 -2.65 17.84 -18.58
CA SER A 46 -3.20 17.71 -19.93
C SER A 46 -2.87 16.34 -20.55
N PRO A 47 -3.66 15.85 -21.53
CA PRO A 47 -3.33 14.64 -22.28
C PRO A 47 -1.92 14.64 -22.89
N SER A 48 -1.43 15.79 -23.35
CA SER A 48 -0.05 15.91 -23.86
C SER A 48 1.00 15.79 -22.77
N GLU A 49 0.74 16.34 -21.58
CA GLU A 49 1.63 16.19 -20.43
C GLU A 49 1.63 14.75 -19.92
N LEU A 50 0.46 14.12 -19.82
CA LEU A 50 0.32 12.71 -19.46
C LEU A 50 1.00 11.80 -20.51
N SER A 51 0.88 12.11 -21.79
CA SER A 51 1.55 11.36 -22.86
C SER A 51 3.07 11.57 -22.86
N ALA A 52 3.55 12.79 -22.58
CA ALA A 52 4.98 13.06 -22.35
C ALA A 52 5.49 12.35 -21.10
N GLN A 53 4.62 12.20 -20.10
CA GLN A 53 4.79 11.34 -18.96
C GLN A 53 4.61 9.86 -19.34
N GLY A 54 4.34 9.44 -20.58
CA GLY A 54 4.34 8.02 -20.92
C GLY A 54 3.12 7.22 -20.43
N TYR A 55 2.05 7.90 -20.03
CA TYR A 55 0.72 7.30 -20.00
C TYR A 55 0.29 6.92 -21.43
N SER A 56 -0.25 5.72 -21.58
CA SER A 56 -0.91 5.24 -22.79
C SER A 56 -2.21 6.01 -23.06
N GLU A 57 -2.69 5.98 -24.30
CA GLU A 57 -3.97 6.60 -24.66
C GLU A 57 -5.14 6.02 -23.84
N SER A 58 -5.11 4.73 -23.51
CA SER A 58 -6.11 4.11 -22.63
C SER A 58 -6.05 4.64 -21.21
N GLU A 59 -4.86 4.90 -20.66
CA GLU A 59 -4.71 5.51 -19.32
C GLU A 59 -5.19 6.94 -19.31
N ILE A 60 -4.79 7.71 -20.31
CA ILE A 60 -5.22 9.09 -20.44
C ILE A 60 -6.74 9.12 -20.55
N SER A 61 -7.34 8.21 -21.32
CA SER A 61 -8.79 8.06 -21.35
C SER A 61 -9.37 7.69 -19.97
N THR A 62 -8.76 6.77 -19.22
CA THR A 62 -9.19 6.42 -17.85
C THR A 62 -9.11 7.62 -16.90
N ILE A 63 -8.01 8.36 -16.91
CA ILE A 63 -7.78 9.55 -16.08
C ILE A 63 -8.79 10.64 -16.47
N GLN A 64 -8.93 10.96 -17.75
CA GLN A 64 -9.82 12.02 -18.21
C GLN A 64 -11.31 11.66 -18.02
N ASN A 65 -11.66 10.36 -17.99
CA ASN A 65 -13.02 9.88 -17.71
C ASN A 65 -13.21 9.39 -16.27
N ALA A 66 -12.32 9.75 -15.33
CA ALA A 66 -12.34 9.19 -13.98
C ALA A 66 -13.67 9.41 -13.24
N ASP A 67 -14.32 10.55 -13.46
CA ASP A 67 -15.62 10.89 -12.88
C ASP A 67 -16.70 9.85 -13.26
N ASN A 68 -16.81 9.53 -14.54
CA ASN A 68 -17.78 8.54 -15.06
C ASN A 68 -17.41 7.12 -14.64
N LEU A 69 -16.13 6.77 -14.69
CA LEU A 69 -15.67 5.44 -14.26
C LEU A 69 -15.94 5.22 -12.76
N PHE A 70 -15.81 6.26 -11.95
CA PHE A 70 -16.16 6.20 -10.55
C PHE A 70 -17.67 6.03 -10.36
N ASP A 71 -18.50 6.73 -11.14
CA ASP A 71 -19.96 6.58 -11.08
C ASP A 71 -20.40 5.15 -11.45
N GLU A 72 -19.82 4.57 -12.51
CA GLU A 72 -20.03 3.18 -12.89
C GLU A 72 -19.57 2.21 -11.79
N HIS A 73 -18.43 2.50 -11.16
CA HIS A 73 -17.92 1.72 -10.04
C HIS A 73 -18.87 1.73 -8.84
N ILE A 74 -19.36 2.90 -8.40
CA ILE A 74 -20.32 2.97 -7.29
C ILE A 74 -21.63 2.27 -7.65
N ALA A 75 -22.10 2.40 -8.88
CA ALA A 75 -23.27 1.67 -9.35
C ALA A 75 -23.08 0.14 -9.25
N LEU A 76 -21.90 -0.38 -9.61
CA LEU A 76 -21.53 -1.78 -9.41
C LEU A 76 -21.54 -2.15 -7.92
N LEU A 77 -20.89 -1.37 -7.06
CA LEU A 77 -20.87 -1.62 -5.61
C LEU A 77 -22.27 -1.63 -4.99
N ALA A 78 -23.17 -0.78 -5.49
CA ALA A 78 -24.56 -0.72 -5.05
C ALA A 78 -25.30 -2.04 -5.31
N THR A 79 -24.88 -2.83 -6.30
CA THR A 79 -25.43 -4.18 -6.56
C THR A 79 -24.91 -5.26 -5.61
N LEU A 80 -23.77 -5.06 -4.95
CA LEU A 80 -23.16 -6.06 -4.07
C LEU A 80 -23.92 -6.19 -2.75
N PRO A 81 -23.97 -7.37 -2.12
CA PRO A 81 -24.52 -7.50 -0.78
C PRO A 81 -23.76 -6.65 0.24
N ASP A 82 -24.45 -6.08 1.23
CA ASP A 82 -23.82 -5.29 2.31
C ASP A 82 -22.72 -6.08 3.03
N THR A 83 -22.88 -7.40 3.16
CA THR A 83 -21.86 -8.27 3.75
C THR A 83 -20.59 -8.33 2.90
N SER A 84 -20.70 -8.28 1.57
CA SER A 84 -19.54 -8.23 0.68
C SER A 84 -18.81 -6.89 0.79
N LEU A 85 -19.57 -5.79 0.87
CA LEU A 85 -19.00 -4.45 1.08
C LEU A 85 -18.30 -4.34 2.44
N LYS A 86 -18.91 -4.86 3.52
CA LYS A 86 -18.29 -4.90 4.85
C LYS A 86 -16.99 -5.72 4.86
N ASN A 87 -17.00 -6.88 4.22
CA ASN A 87 -15.81 -7.72 4.10
C ASN A 87 -14.70 -7.06 3.28
N ALA A 88 -15.05 -6.17 2.35
CA ALA A 88 -14.10 -5.39 1.57
C ALA A 88 -13.55 -4.15 2.31
N GLY A 89 -14.04 -3.84 3.52
CA GLY A 89 -13.53 -2.75 4.35
C GLY A 89 -14.40 -1.49 4.38
N TYR A 90 -15.54 -1.44 3.67
CA TYR A 90 -16.41 -0.26 3.71
C TYR A 90 -17.09 -0.09 5.08
N THR A 91 -17.13 1.14 5.57
CA THR A 91 -17.88 1.50 6.78
C THR A 91 -19.39 1.45 6.54
N ASN A 92 -20.20 1.43 7.61
CA ASN A 92 -21.66 1.46 7.46
C ASN A 92 -22.11 2.75 6.77
N GLU A 93 -21.47 3.89 7.06
CA GLU A 93 -21.75 5.18 6.45
C GLU A 93 -21.43 5.18 4.95
N GLN A 94 -20.29 4.59 4.56
CA GLN A 94 -19.94 4.41 3.16
C GLN A 94 -20.93 3.49 2.44
N ILE A 95 -21.34 2.39 3.06
CA ILE A 95 -22.33 1.47 2.48
C ILE A 95 -23.65 2.19 2.23
N VAL A 96 -24.16 2.95 3.22
CA VAL A 96 -25.39 3.75 3.04
C VAL A 96 -25.22 4.70 1.85
N GLY A 97 -24.11 5.42 1.80
CA GLY A 97 -23.84 6.37 0.71
C GLY A 97 -23.70 5.71 -0.66
N ILE A 98 -23.10 4.51 -0.74
CA ILE A 98 -23.05 3.69 -1.96
C ILE A 98 -24.46 3.28 -2.39
N LYS A 99 -25.30 2.80 -1.46
CA LYS A 99 -26.66 2.33 -1.77
C LYS A 99 -27.61 3.43 -2.23
N SER A 100 -27.41 4.65 -1.75
CA SER A 100 -28.23 5.81 -2.10
C SER A 100 -27.56 6.72 -3.13
N TYR A 101 -26.49 6.27 -3.78
CA TYR A 101 -25.70 7.10 -4.67
C TYR A 101 -26.51 7.52 -5.90
N ASN A 102 -26.40 8.79 -6.28
CA ASN A 102 -27.00 9.33 -7.50
C ASN A 102 -25.97 10.20 -8.24
N ALA A 103 -25.48 9.68 -9.36
CA ALA A 103 -24.47 10.33 -10.19
C ALA A 103 -24.89 11.73 -10.67
N ASP A 104 -26.18 11.97 -10.92
CA ASP A 104 -26.69 13.28 -11.39
C ASP A 104 -26.55 14.40 -10.35
N THR A 105 -26.43 14.03 -9.07
CA THR A 105 -26.40 14.97 -7.93
C THR A 105 -25.16 14.86 -7.07
N ALA A 106 -24.31 13.86 -7.32
CA ALA A 106 -23.14 13.58 -6.51
C ALA A 106 -22.09 14.70 -6.67
N THR A 107 -21.57 15.16 -5.53
CA THR A 107 -20.46 16.11 -5.51
C THR A 107 -19.11 15.39 -5.46
N THR A 108 -18.02 16.10 -5.76
CA THR A 108 -16.66 15.59 -5.55
C THR A 108 -16.45 15.10 -4.11
N ASN A 109 -16.98 15.81 -3.11
CA ASN A 109 -16.87 15.40 -1.70
C ASN A 109 -17.64 14.09 -1.41
N ASP A 110 -18.74 13.83 -2.13
CA ASP A 110 -19.42 12.54 -2.04
C ASP A 110 -18.55 11.44 -2.62
N LYS A 111 -17.94 11.66 -3.77
CA LYS A 111 -17.05 10.68 -4.42
C LYS A 111 -15.82 10.37 -3.56
N VAL A 112 -15.14 11.39 -3.03
CA VAL A 112 -14.02 11.23 -2.08
C VAL A 112 -14.43 10.39 -0.87
N ARG A 113 -15.58 10.69 -0.25
CA ARG A 113 -16.08 9.96 0.93
C ARG A 113 -16.36 8.48 0.64
N LEU A 114 -16.85 8.16 -0.55
CA LEU A 114 -17.22 6.79 -0.94
C LEU A 114 -16.07 5.98 -1.54
N SER A 115 -14.99 6.64 -1.94
CA SER A 115 -13.83 5.99 -2.54
C SER A 115 -13.04 5.12 -1.56
N ALA A 116 -12.30 4.16 -2.12
CA ALA A 116 -11.43 3.29 -1.36
C ALA A 116 -10.19 4.06 -0.86
N GLN A 117 -9.65 3.62 0.26
CA GLN A 117 -8.39 4.14 0.80
C GLN A 117 -7.30 3.08 0.76
N CYS A 118 -6.11 3.45 0.32
CA CYS A 118 -4.93 2.60 0.39
C CYS A 118 -4.07 3.01 1.58
N THR A 119 -3.86 2.11 2.53
CA THR A 119 -2.87 2.28 3.59
C THR A 119 -1.59 1.57 3.18
N THR A 120 -0.47 2.29 3.15
CA THR A 120 0.87 1.73 2.98
C THR A 120 1.67 1.86 4.27
N THR A 121 2.36 0.79 4.67
CA THR A 121 3.29 0.81 5.82
C THR A 121 4.66 0.31 5.43
N SER A 122 5.72 0.82 6.07
CA SER A 122 7.07 0.27 5.99
C SER A 122 7.75 0.27 7.35
N TYR A 123 8.41 -0.82 7.72
CA TYR A 123 9.11 -0.95 8.99
C TYR A 123 10.31 -1.91 8.89
N ILE A 124 11.16 -1.89 9.93
CA ILE A 124 12.35 -2.74 10.03
C ILE A 124 12.08 -3.86 11.04
N ASP A 125 11.96 -5.08 10.53
CA ASP A 125 11.59 -6.27 11.31
C ASP A 125 12.79 -6.88 12.04
N ASN A 126 13.99 -6.66 11.52
CA ASN A 126 15.24 -7.18 12.07
C ASN A 126 16.39 -6.26 11.69
N TYR A 127 17.32 -6.02 12.62
CA TYR A 127 18.49 -5.20 12.39
C TYR A 127 19.64 -5.59 13.35
N THR A 128 20.83 -5.78 12.80
CA THR A 128 22.04 -6.18 13.54
C THR A 128 23.21 -5.21 13.35
N GLY A 129 22.99 -4.06 12.69
CA GLY A 129 24.04 -3.13 12.28
C GLY A 129 24.62 -3.43 10.90
N THR A 130 24.79 -4.70 10.54
CA THR A 130 25.35 -5.13 9.24
C THR A 130 24.37 -5.92 8.38
N THR A 131 23.27 -6.39 8.98
CA THR A 131 22.14 -7.01 8.30
C THR A 131 20.86 -6.32 8.75
N GLY A 132 19.91 -6.19 7.84
CA GLY A 132 18.58 -5.67 8.12
C GLY A 132 17.51 -6.40 7.33
N ARG A 133 16.27 -6.32 7.80
CA ARG A 133 15.09 -6.79 7.07
C ARG A 133 14.05 -5.69 7.10
N VAL A 134 13.65 -5.25 5.92
CA VAL A 134 12.60 -4.26 5.72
C VAL A 134 11.37 -4.98 5.20
N THR A 135 10.23 -4.71 5.82
CA THR A 135 8.92 -5.16 5.32
C THR A 135 8.06 -3.94 5.01
N SER A 136 7.44 -3.97 3.84
CA SER A 136 6.45 -2.98 3.44
C SER A 136 5.15 -3.68 3.09
N ASN A 137 4.03 -3.08 3.45
CA ASN A 137 2.70 -3.61 3.18
C ASN A 137 1.81 -2.55 2.56
N PHE A 138 0.83 -2.98 1.79
CA PHE A 138 -0.33 -2.18 1.45
C PHE A 138 -1.61 -2.94 1.78
N SER A 139 -2.67 -2.20 2.10
CA SER A 139 -4.02 -2.73 2.24
C SER A 139 -5.03 -1.71 1.75
N TRP A 140 -6.09 -2.20 1.13
CA TRP A 140 -7.21 -1.39 0.66
C TRP A 140 -8.40 -1.54 1.59
N ASP A 141 -8.89 -0.40 2.08
CA ASP A 141 -10.18 -0.26 2.75
C ASP A 141 -11.20 0.15 1.69
N GLY A 142 -11.88 -0.85 1.13
CA GLY A 142 -12.75 -0.72 -0.04
C GLY A 142 -12.19 -1.43 -1.28
N ILE A 143 -13.01 -1.48 -2.33
CA ILE A 143 -12.63 -1.99 -3.64
C ILE A 143 -12.17 -0.78 -4.47
N PRO A 144 -10.94 -0.77 -5.00
CA PRO A 144 -10.46 0.36 -5.82
C PRO A 144 -11.31 0.55 -7.09
N ALA A 145 -11.56 1.78 -7.52
CA ALA A 145 -12.27 2.07 -8.76
C ALA A 145 -11.38 1.87 -9.99
N PHE A 146 -10.10 2.26 -9.91
CA PHE A 146 -9.21 2.32 -11.06
C PHE A 146 -8.38 1.05 -11.17
N LYS A 147 -8.68 0.22 -12.17
CA LYS A 147 -8.11 -1.13 -12.33
C LYS A 147 -6.85 -1.12 -13.21
N MET A 148 -5.82 -0.45 -12.72
CA MET A 148 -4.53 -0.30 -13.40
C MET A 148 -3.55 -1.42 -13.02
N THR A 149 -2.32 -1.38 -13.54
CA THR A 149 -1.19 -2.11 -12.95
C THR A 149 -0.55 -1.26 -11.88
N ASP A 150 -0.32 -1.82 -10.71
CA ASP A 150 0.22 -1.09 -9.57
C ASP A 150 1.65 -1.53 -9.27
N ILE A 151 2.38 -0.69 -8.54
CA ILE A 151 3.70 -1.02 -7.98
C ILE A 151 3.73 -0.69 -6.50
N LEU A 152 4.22 -1.64 -5.69
CA LEU A 152 4.66 -1.37 -4.32
C LEU A 152 6.16 -1.07 -4.35
N ILE A 153 6.54 0.16 -4.03
CA ILE A 153 7.93 0.63 -4.00
C ILE A 153 8.38 0.72 -2.55
N THR A 154 9.53 0.13 -2.25
CA THR A 154 10.21 0.27 -0.96
C THR A 154 11.57 0.91 -1.17
N ALA A 155 11.84 1.98 -0.44
CA ALA A 155 13.14 2.62 -0.41
C ALA A 155 13.79 2.51 0.97
N TRP A 156 15.11 2.58 0.97
CA TRP A 156 15.98 2.52 2.14
C TRP A 156 17.27 3.30 1.89
N ASN A 157 17.99 3.65 2.95
CA ASN A 157 19.32 4.26 2.82
C ASN A 157 20.36 3.25 2.29
N ASN A 158 21.55 3.67 1.84
CA ASN A 158 22.51 2.82 1.08
C ASN A 158 22.86 1.42 1.68
N TRP A 159 22.08 0.38 1.33
CA TRP A 159 22.18 -1.01 1.78
C TRP A 159 21.89 -1.98 0.63
N GLN A 160 22.66 -3.07 0.55
CA GLN A 160 22.60 -4.01 -0.58
C GLN A 160 21.59 -5.13 -0.36
N ILE A 161 20.77 -5.43 -1.38
CA ILE A 161 19.82 -6.55 -1.33
C ILE A 161 20.58 -7.88 -1.35
N THR A 162 20.26 -8.74 -0.39
CA THR A 162 20.75 -10.14 -0.32
C THR A 162 19.62 -11.17 -0.38
N GLY A 163 18.39 -10.75 -0.10
CA GLY A 163 17.19 -11.59 -0.24
C GLY A 163 15.97 -10.73 -0.51
N LYS A 164 14.98 -11.28 -1.21
CA LYS A 164 13.76 -10.57 -1.55
C LYS A 164 12.58 -11.54 -1.69
N THR A 165 11.41 -11.14 -1.22
CA THR A 165 10.15 -11.86 -1.45
C THR A 165 8.98 -10.88 -1.44
N ALA A 166 7.90 -11.21 -2.11
CA ALA A 166 6.67 -10.42 -2.09
C ALA A 166 5.48 -11.31 -2.46
N ASN A 167 4.31 -10.96 -1.97
CA ASN A 167 3.04 -11.58 -2.35
C ASN A 167 1.92 -10.56 -2.32
N VAL A 168 0.96 -10.72 -3.23
CA VAL A 168 -0.27 -9.92 -3.31
C VAL A 168 -1.46 -10.84 -3.17
N LYS A 169 -2.41 -10.46 -2.31
CA LYS A 169 -3.67 -11.16 -2.13
C LYS A 169 -4.73 -10.56 -3.04
N TYR A 170 -5.39 -11.43 -3.76
CA TYR A 170 -6.53 -11.11 -4.60
C TYR A 170 -7.81 -11.59 -3.93
N THR A 171 -8.76 -10.68 -3.74
CA THR A 171 -10.03 -10.95 -3.06
C THR A 171 -11.19 -10.81 -4.05
N HIS A 172 -12.12 -11.76 -4.01
CA HIS A 172 -13.27 -11.80 -4.90
C HIS A 172 -14.33 -10.78 -4.46
N ILE A 173 -14.77 -9.90 -5.36
CA ILE A 173 -15.65 -8.76 -5.00
C ILE A 173 -17.02 -9.18 -4.47
N TYR A 174 -17.52 -10.36 -4.88
CA TYR A 174 -18.81 -10.91 -4.40
C TYR A 174 -18.67 -11.79 -3.15
N GLY A 175 -17.44 -12.07 -2.68
CA GLY A 175 -17.20 -13.00 -1.58
C GLY A 175 -17.60 -14.46 -1.83
N SER A 176 -18.04 -14.81 -3.04
CA SER A 176 -18.48 -16.16 -3.41
C SER A 176 -17.34 -17.14 -3.72
N GLN A 177 -16.11 -16.65 -3.86
CA GLN A 177 -14.91 -17.45 -4.13
C GLN A 177 -13.81 -17.09 -3.12
N PRO A 178 -12.93 -18.05 -2.78
CA PRO A 178 -11.83 -17.79 -1.85
C PRO A 178 -10.83 -16.79 -2.44
N SER A 179 -10.26 -15.96 -1.56
CA SER A 179 -9.08 -15.16 -1.88
C SER A 179 -7.85 -16.05 -2.09
N PHE A 180 -6.90 -15.59 -2.89
CA PHE A 180 -5.64 -16.30 -3.12
C PHE A 180 -4.46 -15.33 -3.16
N TRP A 181 -3.26 -15.86 -2.93
CA TRP A 181 -2.01 -15.11 -3.01
C TRP A 181 -1.28 -15.41 -4.32
N GLN A 182 -0.67 -14.39 -4.90
CA GLN A 182 0.14 -14.50 -6.10
C GLN A 182 1.42 -13.69 -5.95
N ALA A 183 2.53 -14.23 -6.46
CA ALA A 183 3.79 -13.51 -6.51
C ALA A 183 3.73 -12.37 -7.54
N PRO A 184 4.07 -11.13 -7.15
CA PRO A 184 4.20 -10.01 -8.08
C PRO A 184 5.54 -10.06 -8.85
N THR A 185 5.68 -9.19 -9.84
CA THR A 185 6.90 -9.11 -10.67
C THR A 185 7.89 -8.13 -10.06
N TYR A 186 9.10 -8.59 -9.73
CA TYR A 186 10.17 -7.73 -9.22
C TYR A 186 10.58 -6.65 -10.24
N GLN A 187 10.83 -5.44 -9.77
CA GLN A 187 11.26 -4.28 -10.55
C GLN A 187 12.46 -3.59 -9.89
N THR A 188 13.47 -3.29 -10.70
CA THR A 188 14.64 -2.49 -10.29
C THR A 188 14.39 -1.00 -10.57
N PRO A 189 14.98 -0.09 -9.78
CA PRO A 189 14.96 1.33 -10.10
C PRO A 189 15.67 1.63 -11.43
N ASP A 190 15.24 2.67 -12.15
CA ASP A 190 15.87 3.14 -13.41
C ASP A 190 17.30 3.62 -13.21
N SER A 191 17.62 4.12 -12.01
CA SER A 191 18.99 4.48 -11.66
C SER A 191 19.94 3.27 -11.68
N GLY A 192 19.41 2.04 -11.70
CA GLY A 192 20.16 0.80 -11.50
C GLY A 192 20.64 0.62 -10.06
N MET A 193 20.36 1.56 -9.16
CA MET A 193 20.88 1.59 -7.79
C MET A 193 19.96 0.80 -6.85
N THR A 194 20.07 -0.53 -6.89
CA THR A 194 19.31 -1.41 -5.97
C THR A 194 19.70 -1.25 -4.50
N SER A 195 20.75 -0.48 -4.20
CA SER A 195 21.19 -0.21 -2.85
C SER A 195 20.34 0.81 -2.09
N TYR A 196 19.39 1.45 -2.77
CA TYR A 196 18.53 2.47 -2.17
C TYR A 196 17.04 2.12 -2.22
N GLY A 197 16.70 1.00 -2.84
CA GLY A 197 15.32 0.54 -2.91
C GLY A 197 15.04 -0.36 -4.09
N SER A 198 13.83 -0.88 -4.14
CA SER A 198 13.30 -1.68 -5.25
C SER A 198 11.77 -1.73 -5.17
N GLY A 199 11.12 -2.35 -6.16
CA GLY A 199 9.67 -2.44 -6.18
C GLY A 199 9.15 -3.77 -6.72
N TYR A 200 7.84 -3.95 -6.59
CA TYR A 200 7.11 -5.10 -7.11
C TYR A 200 5.85 -4.64 -7.83
N ARG A 201 5.73 -5.03 -9.10
CA ARG A 201 4.61 -4.73 -9.99
C ARG A 201 3.55 -5.84 -9.92
N TYR A 202 2.28 -5.45 -9.86
CA TYR A 202 1.12 -6.37 -9.81
C TYR A 202 -0.11 -5.74 -10.47
N SER A 203 -1.06 -6.56 -10.94
CA SER A 203 -2.33 -6.03 -11.47
C SER A 203 -3.25 -5.63 -10.32
N ALA A 204 -3.90 -4.46 -10.38
CA ALA A 204 -4.89 -4.06 -9.36
C ALA A 204 -6.15 -4.95 -9.41
N ALA A 205 -6.41 -5.58 -10.57
CA ALA A 205 -7.52 -6.52 -10.75
C ALA A 205 -7.15 -7.71 -11.65
N LEU A 206 -7.87 -8.81 -11.48
CA LEU A 206 -7.78 -10.04 -12.29
C LEU A 206 -9.16 -10.54 -12.68
N GLN A 207 -9.20 -11.40 -13.71
CA GLN A 207 -10.39 -12.09 -14.20
C GLN A 207 -11.54 -11.09 -14.43
N ASP A 208 -11.43 -10.21 -15.43
CA ASP A 208 -12.48 -9.24 -15.77
C ASP A 208 -13.05 -8.46 -14.56
N ASN A 209 -12.16 -8.07 -13.63
CA ASN A 209 -12.45 -7.32 -12.40
C ASN A 209 -13.20 -8.08 -11.29
N TYR A 210 -13.37 -9.39 -11.39
CA TYR A 210 -13.94 -10.20 -10.31
C TYR A 210 -13.05 -10.27 -9.07
N TYR A 211 -11.74 -10.12 -9.24
CA TYR A 211 -10.76 -10.08 -8.15
C TYR A 211 -10.01 -8.76 -8.15
N TYR A 212 -9.79 -8.20 -6.96
CA TYR A 212 -8.95 -7.01 -6.77
C TYR A 212 -7.79 -7.30 -5.80
N ALA A 213 -6.66 -6.63 -6.00
CA ALA A 213 -5.53 -6.67 -5.09
C ALA A 213 -5.90 -5.98 -3.77
N SER A 214 -6.32 -6.74 -2.77
CA SER A 214 -6.84 -6.19 -1.51
C SER A 214 -5.75 -5.86 -0.51
N GLU A 215 -4.68 -6.64 -0.49
CA GLU A 215 -3.53 -6.44 0.38
C GLU A 215 -2.28 -7.09 -0.23
N GLY A 216 -1.11 -6.68 0.21
CA GLY A 216 0.13 -7.30 -0.21
C GLY A 216 1.32 -6.81 0.59
N TYR A 217 2.43 -7.51 0.43
CA TYR A 217 3.66 -7.17 1.11
C TYR A 217 4.89 -7.40 0.22
N SER A 218 5.96 -6.69 0.56
CA SER A 218 7.32 -6.94 0.07
C SER A 218 8.29 -6.96 1.22
N ILE A 219 9.20 -7.93 1.20
CA ILE A 219 10.29 -8.07 2.17
C ILE A 219 11.62 -8.01 1.43
N PHE A 220 12.51 -7.16 1.92
CA PHE A 220 13.89 -7.08 1.47
C PHE A 220 14.83 -7.39 2.64
N VAL A 221 15.74 -8.35 2.41
CA VAL A 221 16.86 -8.63 3.31
C VAL A 221 18.08 -7.89 2.79
N LEU A 222 18.63 -7.05 3.65
CA LEU A 222 19.63 -6.05 3.32
C LEU A 222 20.93 -6.32 4.07
N SER A 223 22.06 -6.01 3.45
CA SER A 223 23.38 -6.14 4.06
C SER A 223 24.25 -4.91 3.83
N ARG A 224 25.20 -4.70 4.75
CA ARG A 224 26.21 -3.66 4.66
C ARG A 224 27.53 -4.15 5.26
N GLN A 225 28.64 -3.74 4.65
CA GLN A 225 29.98 -4.20 5.04
C GLN A 225 30.39 -3.74 6.45
N SER A 226 29.94 -2.55 6.86
CA SER A 226 30.20 -1.98 8.18
C SER A 226 28.88 -1.66 8.87
N SER A 227 28.90 -1.70 10.21
CA SER A 227 27.74 -1.31 11.00
C SER A 227 27.25 0.08 10.59
N SER A 228 25.96 0.21 10.29
CA SER A 228 25.36 1.49 9.92
C SER A 228 23.89 1.50 10.26
N HIS A 229 23.30 2.68 10.37
CA HIS A 229 21.86 2.81 10.58
C HIS A 229 21.07 2.35 9.34
N LEU A 230 19.88 1.81 9.57
CA LEU A 230 18.93 1.42 8.53
C LEU A 230 17.63 2.18 8.75
N GLU A 231 17.06 2.65 7.66
CA GLU A 231 15.79 3.38 7.62
C GLU A 231 15.03 2.96 6.35
N THR A 232 13.70 3.15 6.34
CA THR A 232 12.87 2.72 5.22
C THR A 232 11.61 3.57 5.04
N ILE A 233 11.12 3.63 3.79
CA ILE A 233 9.83 4.19 3.41
C ILE A 233 9.22 3.35 2.29
N ALA A 234 7.89 3.31 2.18
CA ALA A 234 7.22 2.63 1.07
C ALA A 234 6.01 3.42 0.54
N ARG A 235 5.68 3.18 -0.72
CA ARG A 235 4.56 3.80 -1.44
C ARG A 235 3.95 2.85 -2.46
N VAL A 236 2.66 3.04 -2.76
CA VAL A 236 1.98 2.42 -3.91
C VAL A 236 1.80 3.45 -5.02
N SER A 237 1.72 3.02 -6.28
CA SER A 237 1.43 3.88 -7.43
C SER A 237 0.70 3.09 -8.53
N HIS A 238 -0.13 3.77 -9.34
CA HIS A 238 -0.93 3.21 -10.43
C HIS A 238 -0.32 3.45 -11.83
N GLN A 239 -0.50 2.49 -12.76
CA GLN A 239 -0.19 2.58 -14.20
C GLN A 239 -0.90 1.51 -15.06
N GLN A 240 -1.69 1.84 -16.08
CA GLN A 240 -2.33 0.91 -17.03
C GLN A 240 -1.67 0.91 -18.44
N GLY A 241 -0.64 0.11 -18.72
CA GLY A 241 -0.14 0.05 -20.10
C GLY A 241 1.11 -0.78 -20.35
N VAL A 242 1.67 -0.61 -21.56
CA VAL A 242 2.89 -1.28 -22.06
C VAL A 242 4.18 -0.52 -21.70
N ALA A 243 4.07 0.71 -21.17
CA ALA A 243 5.21 1.38 -20.55
C ALA A 243 5.63 0.61 -19.28
N SER A 244 6.93 0.51 -19.00
CA SER A 244 7.41 -0.18 -17.81
C SER A 244 7.19 0.66 -16.57
N LEU A 245 6.65 0.09 -15.50
CA LEU A 245 6.66 0.72 -14.18
C LEU A 245 8.13 0.84 -13.67
N SER A 246 8.86 1.92 -13.98
CA SER A 246 10.09 2.38 -13.34
C SER A 246 10.05 3.60 -12.38
N PHE A 247 10.98 3.60 -11.43
CA PHE A 247 11.10 4.62 -10.40
C PHE A 247 12.58 4.90 -10.20
N SER A 248 12.93 6.10 -9.76
CA SER A 248 14.30 6.49 -9.43
C SER A 248 14.43 6.71 -7.94
N ILE A 249 15.56 6.31 -7.37
CA ILE A 249 15.90 6.62 -5.98
C ILE A 249 17.28 7.26 -5.96
N SER A 250 17.35 8.55 -5.59
CA SER A 250 18.56 9.37 -5.66
C SER A 250 19.32 9.49 -4.34
N SER A 251 18.69 9.17 -3.20
CA SER A 251 19.27 9.40 -1.87
C SER A 251 18.80 8.44 -0.77
N GLY A 252 17.93 7.48 -1.11
CA GLY A 252 17.38 6.47 -0.19
C GLY A 252 15.96 6.76 0.29
N PHE A 253 15.53 8.02 0.28
CA PHE A 253 14.16 8.40 0.64
C PHE A 253 13.44 9.23 -0.42
N ASP A 254 14.18 9.79 -1.37
CA ASP A 254 13.57 10.40 -2.54
C ASP A 254 13.12 9.28 -3.49
N ILE A 255 11.87 8.86 -3.34
CA ILE A 255 11.19 8.03 -4.35
C ILE A 255 10.70 8.98 -5.43
N GLY A 256 11.48 9.11 -6.49
CA GLY A 256 11.04 9.71 -7.74
C GLY A 256 10.33 8.66 -8.58
N LEU A 257 9.21 9.02 -9.17
CA LEU A 257 8.59 8.21 -10.20
C LEU A 257 9.15 8.64 -11.56
N SER A 258 9.37 7.67 -12.46
CA SER A 258 9.59 8.03 -13.86
C SER A 258 8.30 8.63 -14.41
N LEU A 259 8.41 9.21 -15.61
CA LEU A 259 7.29 9.54 -16.49
C LEU A 259 6.12 8.54 -16.28
N GLY A 260 4.96 9.05 -15.87
CA GLY A 260 3.66 8.40 -16.14
C GLY A 260 2.92 7.93 -14.91
N ARG A 261 3.17 8.56 -13.77
CA ARG A 261 2.73 8.04 -12.47
C ARG A 261 2.53 9.11 -11.43
N THR A 262 1.58 8.83 -10.55
CA THR A 262 1.40 9.54 -9.29
C THR A 262 1.57 8.57 -8.14
N LEU A 263 2.26 9.00 -7.09
CA LEU A 263 2.31 8.25 -5.84
C LEU A 263 0.92 8.26 -5.23
N LEU A 264 0.47 7.10 -4.76
CA LEU A 264 -0.65 7.09 -3.84
C LEU A 264 -0.16 7.63 -2.50
N GLY A 265 -0.34 8.93 -2.32
CA GLY A 265 -0.19 9.65 -1.05
C GLY A 265 1.09 10.45 -0.95
N ASP A 266 0.93 11.74 -0.62
CA ASP A 266 2.04 12.62 -0.20
C ASP A 266 2.31 12.55 1.30
N GLY A 267 1.70 11.58 2.01
CA GLY A 267 1.89 11.37 3.43
C GLY A 267 1.37 12.54 4.27
N HIS A 268 0.10 12.51 4.66
CA HIS A 268 -0.25 13.15 5.91
C HIS A 268 0.43 12.36 7.04
N TYR A 269 1.44 12.97 7.67
CA TYR A 269 2.07 12.47 8.89
C TYR A 269 1.03 12.42 10.01
N GLU A 270 0.38 11.29 10.21
CA GLU A 270 -0.23 10.99 11.50
C GLU A 270 0.88 10.47 12.41
N ARG A 271 1.48 11.37 13.20
CA ARG A 271 2.20 10.93 14.39
C ARG A 271 1.18 10.32 15.35
N PRO A 272 1.47 9.17 15.98
CA PRO A 272 0.62 8.61 17.04
C PRO A 272 0.45 9.59 18.21
#